data_AF-A0A819XHW6-F1
#
_entry.id   AF-A0A819XHW6-F1
#
_cell.length_a   1.000
_cell.length_b   1.000
_cell.length_c   1.000
_cell.angle_alpha   90.00
_cell.angle_beta   90.00
_cell.angle_gamma   90.00
#
_symmetry.space_group_name_H-M   'P 1'
#
loop_
_entity.id
_entity.type
_entity.pdbx_description
1 polymer ?
#
loop_
_entity_poly.entity_id
_entity_poly.type
_entity_poly.pdbx_seq_one_letter_code
_entity_poly.pdbx_strand_id
1 'polypeptide(L)'
;GELKTRNHSLSLQWTPTRADADARGDIKRKRKFSTKVMVWLGACSARLKPLVILDKTFVNHELYIKDVLPIALKFGNKMLGDNWTYQRVGATPHTHVLTQEWCAQHFPSFILKDRWPTNSPDLNPLGYCIWNELVQAIDWS
;
A
#
# COMPACT_ATOMS: atom_id res chain seq x y z
N GLY A 1 2.53 -40.68 8.48
CA GLY A 1 2.89 -39.70 7.45
C GLY A 1 1.83 -38.64 7.47
N GLU A 2 2.17 -37.42 7.87
CA GLU A 2 1.22 -36.31 7.94
C GLU A 2 1.92 -35.04 7.46
N LEU A 3 1.22 -34.36 6.57
CA LEU A 3 1.63 -33.17 5.84
C LEU A 3 1.76 -31.98 6.80
N LYS A 4 2.95 -31.36 6.82
CA LYS A 4 3.16 -30.04 7.41
C LYS A 4 2.52 -28.99 6.49
N THR A 5 1.31 -28.55 6.80
CA THR A 5 0.79 -27.27 6.30
C THR A 5 1.30 -26.16 7.22
N ARG A 6 2.18 -25.30 6.69
CA ARG A 6 2.58 -24.06 7.36
C ARG A 6 1.43 -23.06 7.20
N ASN A 7 0.47 -23.12 8.11
CA ASN A 7 -0.43 -21.99 8.34
C ASN A 7 0.30 -20.98 9.21
N HIS A 8 0.57 -19.78 8.69
CA HIS A 8 0.93 -18.63 9.50
C HIS A 8 -0.32 -18.19 10.30
N SER A 9 -0.64 -18.94 11.36
CA SER A 9 -1.60 -18.51 12.37
C SER A 9 -0.95 -17.43 13.22
N LEU A 10 -1.53 -16.22 13.22
CA LEU A 10 -1.32 -15.29 14.31
C LEU A 10 -1.86 -15.94 15.58
N SER A 11 -0.98 -16.50 16.41
CA SER A 11 -1.36 -17.01 17.73
C SER A 11 -1.63 -15.81 18.65
N LEU A 12 -2.91 -15.48 18.86
CA LEU A 12 -3.30 -14.63 20.00
C LEU A 12 -3.16 -15.46 21.27
N GLN A 13 -2.11 -15.18 22.06
CA GLN A 13 -1.95 -15.71 23.40
C GLN A 13 -2.62 -14.77 24.40
N TRP A 14 -3.63 -15.27 25.11
CA TRP A 14 -4.27 -14.56 26.21
C TRP A 14 -3.51 -14.82 27.50
N THR A 15 -3.14 -13.76 28.20
CA THR A 15 -2.55 -13.83 29.54
C THR A 15 -3.45 -13.05 30.50
N PRO A 16 -3.81 -13.62 31.68
CA PRO A 16 -4.78 -13.00 32.57
C PRO A 16 -4.26 -11.70 33.19
N THR A 17 -2.92 -11.54 33.29
CA THR A 17 -2.30 -10.36 33.89
C THR A 17 -1.08 -9.89 33.11
N ARG A 18 -0.78 -8.59 33.20
CA ARG A 18 0.44 -7.99 32.61
C ARG A 18 1.73 -8.62 33.17
N ALA A 19 1.74 -8.97 34.45
CA ALA A 19 2.88 -9.61 35.10
C ALA A 19 3.23 -10.96 34.44
N ASP A 20 2.22 -11.75 34.07
CA ASP A 20 2.45 -13.03 33.41
C ASP A 20 2.92 -12.85 31.95
N ALA A 21 2.50 -11.79 31.27
CA ALA A 21 2.98 -11.43 29.93
C ALA A 21 4.43 -10.96 29.95
N ASP A 22 4.80 -10.18 30.97
CA ASP A 22 6.18 -9.70 31.20
C ASP A 22 7.12 -10.88 31.49
N ALA A 23 6.70 -11.81 32.35
CA ALA A 23 7.50 -12.98 32.73
C ALA A 23 7.75 -13.97 31.57
N ARG A 24 6.81 -14.06 30.63
CA ARG A 24 6.92 -14.93 29.44
C ARG A 24 7.67 -14.30 28.26
N GLY A 25 8.02 -13.01 28.35
CA GLY A 25 8.62 -12.27 27.24
C GLY A 25 7.64 -11.96 26.10
N ASP A 26 6.33 -12.04 26.38
CA ASP A 26 5.26 -11.85 25.39
C ASP A 26 5.07 -10.36 25.03
N ILE A 27 5.72 -9.45 25.76
CA ILE A 27 5.65 -8.00 25.50
C ILE A 27 6.70 -7.57 24.48
N LYS A 28 6.31 -7.56 23.20
CA LYS A 28 7.08 -6.88 22.15
C LYS A 28 6.90 -5.36 22.27
N ARG A 29 7.88 -4.69 22.87
CA ARG A 29 7.90 -3.23 23.02
C ARG A 29 8.06 -2.57 21.64
N LYS A 30 6.97 -2.05 21.07
CA LYS A 30 7.04 -1.20 19.86
C LYS A 30 7.58 0.19 20.25
N ARG A 31 8.53 0.72 19.47
CA ARG A 31 9.01 2.10 19.64
C ARG A 31 7.83 3.06 19.51
N LYS A 32 7.59 3.87 20.54
CA LYS A 32 6.44 4.81 20.62
C LYS A 32 6.51 5.92 19.55
N PHE A 33 7.72 6.24 19.08
CA PHE A 33 8.01 7.25 18.04
C PHE A 33 9.01 6.71 17.02
N SER A 34 8.63 5.67 16.28
CA SER A 34 9.45 5.24 15.15
C SER A 34 9.41 6.30 14.04
N THR A 35 10.58 6.63 13.48
CA THR A 35 10.65 7.36 12.22
C THR A 35 9.94 6.53 11.15
N LYS A 36 9.06 7.16 10.36
CA LYS A 36 8.33 6.52 9.27
C LYS A 36 8.57 7.33 8.01
N VAL A 37 8.80 6.62 6.91
CA VAL A 37 8.86 7.20 5.57
C VAL A 37 7.59 6.77 4.83
N MET A 38 6.94 7.71 4.15
CA MET A 38 5.85 7.38 3.25
C MET A 38 6.40 7.17 1.85
N VAL A 39 5.96 6.09 1.20
CA VAL A 39 6.40 5.74 -0.15
C VAL A 39 5.20 5.51 -1.04
N TRP A 40 5.34 5.82 -2.32
CA TRP A 40 4.39 5.50 -3.36
C TRP A 40 5.06 4.63 -4.43
N LEU A 41 4.32 3.65 -4.93
CA LEU A 41 4.76 2.72 -5.96
C LEU A 41 3.69 2.58 -7.03
N GLY A 42 4.12 2.64 -8.29
CA GLY A 42 3.31 2.28 -9.45
C GLY A 42 3.88 1.02 -10.10
N ALA A 43 3.01 0.17 -10.61
CA ALA A 43 3.39 -1.04 -11.34
C ALA A 43 2.44 -1.26 -12.52
N CYS A 44 2.96 -1.89 -13.57
CA CYS A 44 2.19 -2.42 -14.69
C CYS A 44 2.79 -3.77 -15.11
N SER A 45 2.14 -4.50 -16.01
CA SER A 45 2.60 -5.81 -16.49
C SER A 45 4.03 -5.77 -17.06
N ALA A 46 4.46 -4.64 -17.63
CA ALA A 46 5.80 -4.50 -18.19
C ALA A 46 6.88 -4.18 -17.15
N ARG A 47 6.57 -3.36 -16.12
CA ARG A 47 7.58 -2.87 -15.19
C ARG A 47 7.01 -2.34 -13.88
N LEU A 48 7.80 -2.43 -12.82
CA LEU A 48 7.65 -1.62 -11.63
C LEU A 48 8.32 -0.25 -11.85
N LYS A 49 7.68 0.79 -11.35
CA LYS A 49 8.29 2.11 -11.24
C LYS A 49 9.33 2.10 -10.11
N PRO A 50 10.45 2.83 -10.23
CA PRO A 50 11.26 3.18 -9.06
C PRO A 50 10.40 3.77 -7.94
N LEU A 51 10.69 3.37 -6.70
CA LEU A 51 9.96 3.79 -5.51
C LEU A 51 10.04 5.32 -5.36
N VAL A 52 8.89 5.96 -5.11
CA VAL A 52 8.83 7.40 -4.86
C VAL A 52 8.74 7.61 -3.35
N ILE A 53 9.77 8.23 -2.77
CA ILE A 53 9.76 8.63 -1.37
C ILE A 53 9.04 9.98 -1.27
N LEU A 54 8.09 10.08 -0.36
CA LEU A 54 7.35 11.30 -0.08
C LEU A 54 7.86 11.87 1.24
N ASP A 55 8.31 13.12 1.23
CA ASP A 55 8.90 13.84 2.38
C ASP A 55 7.88 14.18 3.48
N LYS A 56 6.70 13.54 3.47
CA LYS A 56 5.61 13.76 4.40
C LYS A 56 5.23 12.43 5.04
N THR A 57 4.87 12.48 6.32
CA THR A 57 4.39 11.30 7.07
C THR A 57 2.96 10.90 6.73
N PHE A 58 2.22 11.76 6.03
CA PHE A 58 0.88 11.54 5.55
C PHE A 58 0.65 12.29 4.22
N VAL A 59 -0.22 11.75 3.38
CA VAL A 59 -0.60 12.33 2.08
C VAL A 59 -2.10 12.60 2.08
N ASN A 60 -2.48 13.88 1.98
CA ASN A 60 -3.85 14.30 1.75
C ASN A 60 -4.15 14.32 0.23
N HIS A 61 -5.37 14.71 -0.15
CA HIS A 61 -5.77 14.71 -1.56
C HIS A 61 -4.99 15.74 -2.39
N GLU A 62 -4.70 16.93 -1.85
CA GLU A 62 -3.93 17.97 -2.54
C GLU A 62 -2.51 17.50 -2.87
N LEU A 63 -1.81 16.95 -1.89
CA LEU A 63 -0.46 16.37 -2.06
C LEU A 63 -0.52 15.17 -3.01
N TYR A 64 -1.56 14.34 -2.95
CA TYR A 64 -1.70 13.22 -3.87
C TYR A 64 -1.88 13.69 -5.32
N ILE A 65 -2.74 14.69 -5.55
CA ILE A 65 -2.93 15.29 -6.88
C ILE A 65 -1.66 15.95 -7.37
N LYS A 66 -0.96 16.71 -6.51
CA LYS A 66 0.23 17.47 -6.90
C LYS A 66 1.46 16.58 -7.11
N ASP A 67 1.74 15.68 -6.17
CA ASP A 67 3.02 15.00 -6.08
C ASP A 67 2.96 13.57 -6.63
N VAL A 68 1.79 12.93 -6.69
CA VAL A 68 1.66 11.51 -7.09
C VAL A 68 1.02 11.33 -8.47
N LEU A 69 -0.10 11.99 -8.76
CA LEU A 69 -0.84 11.73 -9.99
C LEU A 69 -0.08 12.09 -11.29
N PRO A 70 0.68 13.20 -11.38
CA PRO A 70 1.51 13.50 -12.56
C PRO A 70 2.60 12.46 -12.78
N ILE A 71 3.14 11.94 -11.68
CA ILE A 71 4.15 10.89 -11.67
C ILE A 71 3.57 9.57 -12.18
N ALA A 72 2.32 9.25 -11.84
CA ALA A 72 1.59 8.10 -12.36
C ALA A 72 1.26 8.26 -13.85
N LEU A 73 0.75 9.42 -14.27
CA LEU A 73 0.42 9.73 -15.67
C LEU A 73 1.62 9.56 -16.59
N LYS A 74 2.74 10.22 -16.23
CA LYS A 74 3.99 10.13 -17.00
C LYS A 74 4.51 8.70 -17.10
N PHE A 75 4.35 7.91 -16.04
CA PHE A 75 4.78 6.51 -16.05
C PHE A 75 3.88 5.63 -16.91
N GLY A 76 2.56 5.76 -16.76
CA GLY A 76 1.57 5.03 -17.58
C GLY A 76 1.78 5.31 -19.06
N ASN A 77 1.81 6.58 -19.46
CA ASN A 77 2.02 6.97 -20.86
C ASN A 77 3.36 6.45 -21.41
N LYS A 78 4.42 6.51 -20.62
CA LYS A 78 5.74 6.01 -21.03
C LYS A 78 5.77 4.48 -21.22
N MET A 79 5.05 3.73 -20.38
CA MET A 79 5.15 2.26 -20.35
C MET A 79 4.08 1.57 -21.19
N LEU A 80 2.90 2.18 -21.32
CA LEU A 80 1.70 1.56 -21.89
C LEU A 80 1.08 2.38 -23.04
N GLY A 81 1.68 3.52 -23.40
CA GLY A 81 1.12 4.43 -24.40
C GLY A 81 -0.19 5.05 -23.93
N ASP A 82 -1.18 5.12 -24.82
CA ASP A 82 -2.43 5.85 -24.56
C ASP A 82 -3.60 4.95 -24.17
N ASN A 83 -3.38 3.63 -24.02
CA ASN A 83 -4.42 2.67 -23.69
C ASN A 83 -4.14 1.93 -22.38
N TRP A 84 -4.45 2.58 -21.26
CA TRP A 84 -4.29 1.99 -19.95
C TRP A 84 -5.30 2.54 -18.94
N THR A 85 -5.53 1.76 -17.88
CA THR A 85 -6.48 2.08 -16.81
C THR A 85 -5.73 2.26 -15.49
N TYR A 86 -5.92 3.40 -14.84
CA TYR A 86 -5.39 3.65 -13.50
C TYR A 86 -6.22 2.96 -12.42
N GLN A 87 -5.58 2.08 -11.64
CA GLN A 87 -6.16 1.41 -10.48
C GLN A 87 -5.60 2.01 -9.18
N ARG A 88 -6.46 2.15 -8.16
CA ARG A 88 -6.08 2.55 -6.80
C ARG A 88 -7.03 1.95 -5.77
N VAL A 89 -6.58 1.85 -4.52
CA VAL A 89 -7.42 1.46 -3.37
C VAL A 89 -8.30 2.61 -2.90
N GLY A 90 -9.38 2.31 -2.17
CA GLY A 90 -10.35 3.28 -1.65
C GLY A 90 -9.89 4.15 -0.48
N ALA A 91 -8.63 4.58 -0.43
CA ALA A 91 -8.13 5.48 0.62
C ALA A 91 -8.75 6.89 0.48
N THR A 92 -8.92 7.62 1.60
CA THR A 92 -9.51 8.98 1.62
C THR A 92 -8.94 9.95 0.57
N PRO A 93 -7.61 10.10 0.38
CA PRO A 93 -7.08 11.00 -0.66
C PRO A 93 -7.42 10.54 -2.08
N HIS A 94 -7.64 9.23 -2.29
CA HIS A 94 -7.95 8.64 -3.59
C HIS A 94 -9.43 8.81 -3.96
N THR A 95 -10.33 8.78 -2.97
CA THR A 95 -11.78 8.86 -3.18
C THR A 95 -12.32 10.30 -3.14
N HIS A 96 -11.47 11.27 -2.76
CA HIS A 96 -11.81 12.68 -2.76
C HIS A 96 -12.26 13.17 -4.14
N VAL A 97 -13.24 14.09 -4.17
CA VAL A 97 -13.89 14.56 -5.40
C VAL A 97 -12.88 15.16 -6.40
N LEU A 98 -12.02 16.07 -5.92
CA LEU A 98 -10.98 16.69 -6.76
C LEU A 98 -9.99 15.67 -7.33
N THR A 99 -9.71 14.59 -6.59
CA THR A 99 -8.84 13.53 -7.08
C THR A 99 -9.51 12.68 -8.15
N GLN A 100 -10.83 12.46 -8.04
CA GLN A 100 -11.60 11.76 -9.07
C GLN A 100 -11.70 12.61 -10.34
N GLU A 101 -11.99 13.90 -10.20
CA GLU A 101 -12.05 14.86 -11.32
C GLU A 101 -10.71 14.97 -12.05
N TRP A 102 -9.60 15.10 -11.31
CA TRP A 102 -8.28 15.13 -11.92
C TRP A 102 -8.01 13.86 -12.72
N CYS A 103 -8.32 12.68 -12.16
CA CYS A 103 -8.13 11.41 -12.87
C CYS A 103 -8.98 11.34 -14.14
N ALA A 104 -10.24 11.76 -14.09
CA ALA A 104 -11.14 11.76 -15.24
C ALA A 104 -10.68 12.70 -16.36
N GLN A 105 -10.03 13.82 -16.01
CA GLN A 105 -9.55 14.80 -16.96
C GLN A 105 -8.22 14.42 -17.62
N HIS A 106 -7.36 13.64 -16.94
CA HIS A 106 -5.97 13.46 -17.35
C HIS A 106 -5.58 12.03 -17.71
N PHE A 107 -6.19 11.02 -17.11
CA PHE A 107 -5.86 9.62 -17.43
C PHE A 107 -6.69 9.12 -18.62
N PRO A 108 -6.14 8.22 -19.47
CA PRO A 108 -6.92 7.61 -20.55
C PRO A 108 -8.13 6.83 -20.02
N SER A 109 -7.96 6.16 -18.89
CA SER A 109 -9.02 5.48 -18.15
C SER A 109 -8.61 5.34 -16.68
N PHE A 110 -9.59 5.26 -15.78
CA PHE A 110 -9.36 4.95 -14.36
C PHE A 110 -10.55 4.24 -13.73
N ILE A 111 -10.29 3.46 -12.68
CA ILE A 111 -11.36 2.81 -11.89
C ILE A 111 -11.97 3.86 -10.95
N LEU A 112 -13.27 4.10 -11.11
CA LEU A 112 -14.05 4.99 -10.25
C LEU A 112 -14.09 4.48 -8.80
N LYS A 113 -14.21 5.40 -7.83
CA LYS A 113 -14.20 5.05 -6.39
C LYS A 113 -15.23 3.99 -5.99
N ASP A 114 -16.38 3.97 -6.64
CA ASP A 114 -17.52 3.08 -6.38
C ASP A 114 -17.41 1.74 -7.12
N ARG A 115 -16.46 1.61 -8.04
CA ARG A 115 -16.19 0.38 -8.80
C ARG A 115 -15.08 -0.46 -8.16
N TRP A 116 -14.36 0.09 -7.17
CA TRP A 116 -13.38 -0.66 -6.40
C TRP A 116 -14.01 -1.19 -5.10
N PRO A 117 -13.97 -2.51 -4.83
CA PRO A 117 -14.57 -3.05 -3.62
C PRO A 117 -13.81 -2.63 -2.35
N THR A 118 -14.56 -2.34 -1.29
CA THR A 118 -14.02 -1.93 0.00
C THR A 118 -13.27 -3.09 0.66
N ASN A 119 -12.12 -2.80 1.29
CA ASN A 119 -11.30 -3.77 2.03
C ASN A 119 -10.82 -4.97 1.20
N SER A 120 -10.52 -4.77 -0.09
CA SER A 120 -10.01 -5.82 -0.99
C SER A 120 -8.53 -5.64 -1.37
N PRO A 121 -7.57 -5.83 -0.43
CA PRO A 121 -6.15 -5.79 -0.76
C PRO A 121 -5.72 -6.95 -1.66
N ASP A 122 -6.46 -8.06 -1.63
CA ASP A 122 -6.30 -9.27 -2.44
C ASP A 122 -6.50 -9.02 -3.95
N LEU A 123 -7.23 -7.97 -4.32
CA LEU A 123 -7.45 -7.60 -5.72
C LEU A 123 -6.39 -6.61 -6.25
N ASN A 124 -5.48 -6.13 -5.39
CA ASN A 124 -4.43 -5.18 -5.78
C ASN A 124 -3.05 -5.88 -5.77
N PRO A 125 -2.37 -6.01 -6.93
CA PRO A 125 -1.02 -6.59 -7.01
C PRO A 125 0.01 -5.98 -6.06
N LEU A 126 -0.12 -4.67 -5.77
CA LEU A 126 0.70 -4.03 -4.77
C LEU A 126 0.41 -4.60 -3.36
N GLY A 127 -0.87 -4.78 -3.03
CA GLY A 127 -1.36 -5.24 -1.74
C GLY A 127 -1.09 -6.71 -1.44
N TYR A 128 -1.40 -7.62 -2.37
CA TYR A 128 -1.29 -9.06 -2.10
C TYR A 128 0.12 -9.63 -2.29
N CYS A 129 1.03 -8.92 -2.97
CA CYS A 129 2.35 -9.45 -3.31
C CYS A 129 3.48 -8.43 -3.10
N ILE A 130 3.50 -7.34 -3.89
CA ILE A 130 4.72 -6.51 -4.02
C ILE A 130 5.17 -5.88 -2.71
N TRP A 131 4.24 -5.42 -1.87
CA TRP A 131 4.61 -4.87 -0.56
C TRP A 131 5.21 -5.93 0.38
N ASN A 132 4.74 -7.18 0.31
CA ASN A 132 5.28 -8.27 1.11
C ASN A 132 6.71 -8.65 0.67
N GLU A 133 6.96 -8.68 -0.64
CA GLU A 133 8.31 -8.89 -1.19
C GLU A 133 9.27 -7.76 -0.78
N LEU A 134 8.81 -6.51 -0.84
CA LEU A 134 9.62 -5.36 -0.43
C LEU A 134 10.02 -5.44 1.05
N VAL A 135 9.09 -5.80 1.94
CA VAL A 135 9.36 -5.92 3.38
C VAL A 135 10.38 -7.03 3.67
N GLN A 136 10.31 -8.15 2.95
CA GLN A 136 11.26 -9.26 3.09
C GLN A 136 12.66 -8.92 2.57
N ALA A 137 12.74 -8.09 1.53
CA ALA A 137 14.01 -7.68 0.92
C ALA A 137 14.73 -6.57 1.69
N ILE A 138 14.01 -5.77 2.49
CA ILE A 138 14.61 -4.73 3.33
C ILE A 138 15.31 -5.41 4.51
N ASP A 139 16.60 -5.13 4.66
CA ASP A 139 17.33 -5.42 5.88
C ASP A 139 16.91 -4.41 6.96
N TRP A 140 16.22 -4.91 7.98
CA TRP A 140 15.71 -4.12 9.09
C TRP A 140 16.69 -4.08 10.28
N SER A 141 17.93 -4.58 10.12
CA SER A 141 18.94 -4.62 11.18
C SER A 141 19.46 -3.26 11.62
#